data_AF-A0A323VFT7-F1
#
_entry.id   AF-A0A323VFT7-F1
#
_cell.length_a   1.000
_cell.length_b   1.000
_cell.length_c   1.000
_cell.angle_alpha   90.00
_cell.angle_beta   90.00
_cell.angle_gamma   90.00
#
_symmetry.space_group_name_H-M   'P 1'
#
loop_
_entity.id
_entity.type
_entity.pdbx_description
1 polymer ?
#
loop_
_entity_poly.entity_id
_entity_poly.type
_entity_poly.pdbx_seq_one_letter_code
_entity_poly.pdbx_strand_id
1 'polypeptide(L)'
;MRPTWPPATRAPPSPEPGPLSTAPGTVSVEVTDRLPAAAVAEVRALLTAALAADGVRPVSEESELRLQHGGPPGGTDLTARDADGTLVGYARLELPAGDPEAEAELVVA
;
A
#
# COMPACT_ATOMS: atom_id res chain seq x y z
N MET A 1 22.82 -22.31 -28.84
CA MET A 1 23.35 -23.07 -27.68
C MET A 1 22.41 -22.83 -26.52
N ARG A 2 21.91 -23.88 -25.85
CA ARG A 2 21.03 -23.75 -24.68
C ARG A 2 21.85 -23.98 -23.41
N PRO A 3 21.79 -23.10 -22.39
CA PRO A 3 22.50 -23.34 -21.14
C PRO A 3 21.79 -24.46 -20.37
N THR A 4 22.54 -25.45 -19.92
CA THR A 4 22.07 -26.53 -19.04
C THR A 4 22.37 -26.15 -17.60
N TRP A 5 21.34 -25.95 -16.79
CA TRP A 5 21.47 -25.67 -15.35
C TRP A 5 21.50 -26.99 -14.54
N PRO A 6 22.29 -27.11 -13.45
CA PRO A 6 22.32 -28.31 -12.60
C PRO A 6 21.02 -28.46 -11.77
N PRO A 7 20.63 -29.68 -11.35
CA PRO A 7 19.38 -29.87 -10.59
C PRO A 7 19.41 -29.16 -9.23
N ALA A 8 18.30 -28.57 -8.83
CA ALA A 8 18.15 -27.87 -7.55
C ALA A 8 18.36 -28.84 -6.37
N THR A 9 19.28 -28.49 -5.47
CA THR A 9 19.44 -29.19 -4.18
C THR A 9 18.26 -28.84 -3.27
N ARG A 10 17.80 -29.81 -2.47
CA ARG A 10 16.65 -29.71 -1.55
C ARG A 10 16.66 -28.39 -0.76
N ALA A 11 15.55 -27.65 -0.82
CA ALA A 11 15.38 -26.40 -0.07
C ALA A 11 15.49 -26.64 1.46
N PRO A 12 16.06 -25.69 2.22
CA PRO A 12 16.05 -25.75 3.68
C PRO A 12 14.62 -25.70 4.23
N PRO A 13 14.33 -26.28 5.42
CA PRO A 13 13.02 -26.15 6.03
C PRO A 13 12.73 -24.67 6.31
N SER A 14 11.51 -24.23 5.99
CA SER A 14 11.05 -22.86 6.26
C SER A 14 11.23 -22.51 7.73
N PRO A 15 11.64 -21.28 8.08
CA PRO A 15 11.70 -20.86 9.48
C PRO A 15 10.29 -20.94 10.09
N GLU A 16 10.19 -21.52 11.28
CA GLU A 16 8.93 -21.55 12.01
C GLU A 16 8.44 -20.11 12.25
N PRO A 17 7.16 -19.83 12.03
CA PRO A 17 6.62 -18.49 12.28
C PRO A 17 6.78 -18.17 13.76
N GLY A 18 7.63 -17.19 14.08
CA GLY A 18 7.77 -16.68 15.44
C GLY A 18 6.44 -16.12 15.97
N PRO A 19 6.39 -15.70 17.25
CA PRO A 19 5.17 -15.29 17.96
C PRO A 19 4.44 -14.06 17.40
N LEU A 20 4.85 -13.54 16.24
CA LEU A 20 4.26 -12.41 15.52
C LEU A 20 3.42 -12.85 14.30
N SER A 21 3.32 -14.15 14.00
CA SER A 21 2.51 -14.63 12.88
C SER A 21 1.06 -14.83 13.30
N THR A 22 0.37 -13.75 13.62
CA THR A 22 -1.09 -13.75 13.54
C THR A 22 -1.43 -13.94 12.06
N ALA A 23 -2.12 -15.03 11.70
CA ALA A 23 -2.64 -15.16 10.34
C ALA A 23 -3.52 -13.92 10.09
N PRO A 24 -3.18 -13.04 9.13
CA PRO A 24 -4.02 -11.90 8.88
C PRO A 24 -5.40 -12.44 8.50
N GLY A 25 -6.47 -11.83 9.03
CA GLY A 25 -7.76 -11.93 8.38
C GLY A 25 -7.58 -11.60 6.90
N THR A 26 -8.39 -12.18 6.01
CA THR A 26 -8.23 -11.97 4.57
C THR A 26 -8.31 -10.47 4.25
N VAL A 27 -7.16 -9.84 3.96
CA VAL A 27 -7.08 -8.45 3.49
C VAL A 27 -7.02 -8.50 1.97
N SER A 28 -7.88 -7.71 1.33
CA SER A 28 -7.84 -7.47 -0.12
C SER A 28 -7.21 -6.11 -0.39
N VAL A 29 -6.41 -6.04 -1.46
CA VAL A 29 -5.79 -4.78 -1.91
C VAL A 29 -6.32 -4.46 -3.30
N GLU A 30 -6.85 -3.26 -3.46
CA GLU A 30 -7.29 -2.71 -4.73
C GLU A 30 -6.36 -1.58 -5.17
N VAL A 31 -6.09 -1.52 -6.46
CA VAL A 31 -5.19 -0.55 -7.11
C VAL A 31 -6.00 0.23 -8.13
N THR A 32 -5.95 1.56 -8.06
CA THR A 32 -6.63 2.45 -9.02
C THR A 32 -5.78 3.68 -9.31
N ASP A 33 -5.87 4.22 -10.53
CA ASP A 33 -5.18 5.47 -10.87
C ASP A 33 -5.75 6.66 -10.08
N ARG A 34 -7.04 6.59 -9.73
CA ARG A 34 -7.72 7.63 -8.95
C ARG A 34 -8.88 7.07 -8.15
N LEU A 35 -8.95 7.44 -6.88
CA LEU A 35 -10.08 7.09 -6.04
C LEU A 35 -11.35 7.89 -6.36
N PRO A 36 -12.54 7.25 -6.27
CA PRO A 36 -13.80 7.97 -6.27
C PRO A 36 -13.95 8.81 -5.00
N ALA A 37 -14.77 9.87 -5.05
CA ALA A 37 -14.92 10.83 -3.95
C ALA A 37 -15.32 10.19 -2.61
N ALA A 38 -16.14 9.12 -2.62
CA ALA A 38 -16.51 8.38 -1.41
C ALA A 38 -15.29 7.70 -0.76
N ALA A 39 -14.45 7.03 -1.56
CA ALA A 39 -13.23 6.40 -1.07
C ALA A 39 -12.19 7.43 -0.60
N VAL A 40 -12.10 8.60 -1.25
CA VAL A 40 -11.28 9.72 -0.76
C VAL A 40 -11.70 10.13 0.64
N ALA A 41 -13.00 10.22 0.93
CA ALA A 41 -13.49 10.56 2.27
C ALA A 41 -13.11 9.49 3.32
N GLU A 42 -13.22 8.21 2.97
CA GLU A 42 -12.78 7.09 3.83
C GLU A 42 -11.27 7.16 4.12
N VAL A 43 -10.44 7.39 3.10
CA VAL A 43 -8.98 7.54 3.29
C VAL A 43 -8.67 8.73 4.18
N ARG A 44 -9.34 9.87 4.02
CA ARG A 44 -9.12 11.04 4.89
C ARG A 44 -9.49 10.77 6.36
N ALA A 45 -10.53 9.97 6.59
CA ALA A 45 -10.86 9.52 7.94
C ALA A 45 -9.76 8.61 8.52
N LEU A 46 -9.20 7.71 7.71
CA LEU A 46 -8.05 6.89 8.10
C LEU A 46 -6.81 7.74 8.45
N LEU A 47 -6.44 8.72 7.61
CA LEU A 47 -5.31 9.62 7.90
C LEU A 47 -5.51 10.40 9.21
N THR A 48 -6.75 10.82 9.47
CA THR A 48 -7.11 11.52 10.72
C THR A 48 -6.96 10.60 11.92
N ALA A 49 -7.41 9.35 11.81
CA ALA A 49 -7.28 8.35 12.87
C ALA A 49 -5.81 8.00 13.16
N ALA A 50 -5.00 7.79 12.12
CA ALA A 50 -3.56 7.53 12.26
C ALA A 50 -2.82 8.72 12.90
N LEU A 51 -3.11 9.95 12.48
CA LEU A 51 -2.55 11.14 13.13
C LEU A 51 -2.92 11.20 14.62
N ALA A 52 -4.16 10.86 14.98
CA ALA A 52 -4.59 10.85 16.37
C ALA A 52 -3.89 9.75 17.20
N ALA A 53 -3.59 8.60 16.60
CA ALA A 53 -2.93 7.48 17.25
C ALA A 53 -1.41 7.71 17.41
N ASP A 54 -0.75 8.16 16.33
CA ASP A 54 0.70 8.21 16.24
C ASP A 54 1.27 9.60 16.59
N GLY A 55 0.43 10.64 16.58
CA GLY A 55 0.84 12.03 16.83
C GLY A 55 1.70 12.65 15.72
N VAL A 56 1.86 11.96 14.60
CA VAL A 56 2.64 12.39 13.43
C VAL A 56 1.77 12.29 12.19
N ARG A 57 1.95 13.21 11.24
CA ARG A 57 1.21 13.17 9.98
C ARG A 57 1.63 11.91 9.19
N PRO A 58 0.67 11.06 8.77
CA PRO A 58 0.99 9.75 8.18
C PRO A 58 1.52 9.81 6.74
N VAL A 59 1.21 10.88 6.01
CA VAL A 59 1.63 11.11 4.61
C VAL A 59 2.03 12.58 4.44
N SER A 60 2.76 12.92 3.39
CA SER A 60 3.08 14.31 3.09
C SER A 60 1.85 15.13 2.71
N GLU A 61 1.96 16.45 2.85
CA GLU A 61 0.90 17.38 2.41
C GLU A 61 0.62 17.26 0.91
N GLU A 62 1.66 17.03 0.11
CA GLU A 62 1.53 16.85 -1.34
C GLU A 62 0.73 15.58 -1.68
N SER A 63 0.97 14.46 -0.99
CA SER A 63 0.15 13.25 -1.12
C SER A 63 -1.33 13.51 -0.77
N GLU A 64 -1.61 14.27 0.29
CA GLU A 64 -2.98 14.65 0.65
C GLU A 64 -3.66 15.54 -0.40
N LEU A 65 -2.92 16.47 -1.01
CA LEU A 65 -3.43 17.31 -2.09
C LEU A 65 -3.74 16.49 -3.33
N ARG A 66 -2.85 15.57 -3.73
CA ARG A 66 -3.06 14.69 -4.88
C ARG A 66 -4.21 13.71 -4.67
N LEU A 67 -4.37 13.18 -3.46
CA LEU A 67 -5.54 12.38 -3.08
C LEU A 67 -6.85 13.16 -3.31
N GLN A 68 -6.89 14.43 -2.90
CA GLN A 68 -8.12 15.24 -2.96
C GLN A 68 -8.41 15.80 -4.35
N HIS A 69 -7.38 16.22 -5.07
CA HIS A 69 -7.51 17.01 -6.29
C HIS A 69 -7.07 16.26 -7.56
N GLY A 70 -6.40 15.12 -7.40
CA GLY A 70 -5.67 14.43 -8.45
C GLY A 70 -4.24 14.96 -8.57
N GLY A 71 -3.38 14.15 -9.17
CA GLY A 71 -1.99 14.49 -9.49
C GLY A 71 -1.69 14.41 -10.98
N PRO A 72 -0.42 14.64 -11.38
CA PRO A 72 0.03 14.31 -12.72
C PRO A 72 -0.15 12.81 -13.03
N PRO A 73 -0.11 12.41 -14.32
CA PRO A 73 -0.13 11.00 -14.70
C PRO A 73 1.04 10.22 -14.06
N GLY A 74 0.80 8.96 -13.72
CA GLY A 74 1.80 8.09 -13.08
C GLY A 74 1.58 7.87 -11.58
N GLY A 75 0.59 8.54 -10.99
CA GLY A 75 0.13 8.28 -9.63
C GLY A 75 -0.91 7.16 -9.56
N THR A 76 -0.80 6.32 -8.55
CA THR A 76 -1.72 5.22 -8.27
C THR A 76 -2.06 5.17 -6.79
N ASP A 77 -3.34 5.04 -6.50
CA ASP A 77 -3.89 4.85 -5.16
C ASP A 77 -4.08 3.35 -4.89
N LEU A 78 -3.67 2.90 -3.71
CA LEU A 78 -3.87 1.55 -3.21
C LEU A 78 -4.73 1.60 -1.95
N THR A 79 -5.75 0.75 -1.87
CA THR A 79 -6.59 0.61 -0.67
C THR A 79 -6.57 -0.82 -0.19
N ALA A 80 -6.39 -1.02 1.11
CA ALA A 80 -6.44 -2.31 1.76
C ALA A 80 -7.74 -2.41 2.58
N ARG A 81 -8.53 -3.45 2.35
CA ARG A 81 -9.77 -3.71 3.09
C ARG A 81 -9.76 -5.07 3.75
N ASP A 82 -10.28 -5.16 4.97
CA ASP A 82 -10.48 -6.43 5.68
C ASP A 82 -11.65 -7.24 5.09
N ALA A 83 -11.96 -8.39 5.70
CA ALA A 83 -13.03 -9.28 5.25
C ALA A 83 -14.44 -8.69 5.35
N ASP A 84 -14.64 -7.69 6.23
CA ASP A 84 -15.90 -6.97 6.39
C ASP A 84 -16.00 -5.76 5.44
N GLY A 85 -14.96 -5.52 4.65
CA GLY A 85 -14.86 -4.40 3.72
C GLY A 85 -14.43 -3.09 4.38
N THR A 86 -13.95 -3.12 5.62
CA THR A 86 -13.44 -1.93 6.32
C THR A 86 -12.10 -1.52 5.73
N LEU A 87 -11.91 -0.23 5.44
CA LEU A 87 -10.60 0.30 5.02
C LEU A 87 -9.61 0.23 6.20
N VAL A 88 -8.56 -0.57 6.04
CA VAL A 88 -7.51 -0.79 7.04
C VAL A 88 -6.14 -0.27 6.62
N GLY A 89 -6.01 0.20 5.37
CA GLY A 89 -4.77 0.80 4.88
C GLY A 89 -4.95 1.56 3.58
N TYR A 90 -4.07 2.53 3.35
CA TYR A 90 -4.01 3.31 2.13
C TYR A 90 -2.57 3.63 1.77
N ALA A 91 -2.19 3.43 0.50
CA ALA A 91 -0.92 3.88 -0.03
C ALA A 91 -1.11 4.74 -1.28
N ARG A 92 -0.18 5.65 -1.51
CA ARG A 92 -0.01 6.32 -2.80
C ARG A 92 1.36 5.98 -3.36
N LEU A 93 1.40 5.60 -4.62
CA LEU A 93 2.61 5.32 -5.39
C LEU A 93 2.69 6.30 -6.56
N GLU A 94 3.81 7.00 -6.70
CA GLU A 94 4.10 7.90 -7.80
C GLU A 94 5.26 7.34 -8.62
N LEU A 95 4.99 7.08 -9.90
CA LEU A 95 5.95 6.58 -10.88
C LEU A 95 5.87 7.44 -12.16
N PRO A 96 6.49 8.63 -12.18
CA PRO A 96 6.43 9.53 -13.32
C PRO A 96 7.08 8.90 -14.56
N ALA A 97 6.43 9.02 -15.71
CA ALA A 97 6.97 8.46 -16.95
C ALA A 97 8.27 9.15 -17.36
N GLY A 98 9.35 8.38 -17.53
CA GLY A 98 10.66 8.89 -17.94
C GLY A 98 11.51 9.47 -16.81
N ASP A 99 11.04 9.35 -15.57
CA ASP A 99 11.79 9.65 -14.36
C ASP A 99 12.12 8.36 -13.60
N PRO A 100 13.38 8.10 -13.21
CA PRO A 100 13.71 6.94 -12.38
C PRO A 100 13.30 7.09 -10.91
N GLU A 101 12.93 8.29 -10.45
CA GLU A 101 12.49 8.52 -9.08
C GLU A 101 11.07 7.97 -8.86
N ALA A 102 10.94 7.18 -7.78
CA ALA A 102 9.68 6.62 -7.32
C ALA A 102 9.44 7.09 -5.89
N GLU A 103 8.21 7.52 -5.61
CA GLU A 103 7.80 7.92 -4.27
C GLU A 103 6.61 7.05 -3.83
N ALA A 104 6.66 6.57 -2.59
CA ALA A 104 5.56 5.82 -2.00
C ALA A 104 5.39 6.18 -0.54
N GLU A 105 4.15 6.43 -0.15
CA GLU A 105 3.75 6.69 1.23
C GLU A 105 2.54 5.82 1.57
N LEU A 106 2.49 5.32 2.81
CA LEU A 106 1.48 4.36 3.26
C LEU A 106 1.06 4.66 4.70
N VAL A 107 -0.22 4.45 4.97
CA VAL A 107 -0.80 4.42 6.31
C VAL A 107 -1.57 3.11 6.52
N VAL A 108 -1.61 2.64 7.77
CA VAL A 108 -2.45 1.53 8.23
C VAL A 108 -3.16 1.93 9.52
N ALA A 109 -4.32 1.33 9.77
CA ALA A 109 -5.08 1.50 11.02
C ALA A 109 -4.56 0.60 12.15
#